data_AF-X0ZA21-F1
#
_entry.id   AF-X0ZA21-F1
#
_cell.length_a   1.000
_cell.length_b   1.000
_cell.length_c   1.000
_cell.angle_alpha   90.00
_cell.angle_beta   90.00
_cell.angle_gamma   90.00
#
_symmetry.space_group_name_H-M   'P 1'
#
loop_
_entity.id
_entity.type
_entity.pdbx_description
1 polymer ?
#
loop_
_entity_poly.entity_id
_entity_poly.type
_entity_poly.pdbx_seq_one_letter_code
_entity_poly.pdbx_strand_id
1 'polypeptide(L)'
;MHTRPHEVNKGTSDQIYEKYLKRLLDYLADPKTNLGKMKTYLTIGKTFFSNLFNGKLSPIEEILRKAQEEFSQVKRTNEEKPKIGIVGEFYVRLHEPANQKIIRKLEKKGAEVWLAPATEYLVYSYHLGSVLAKEKFRLNRKKEDLREWFLKLILYRVMIGYEHKLFKATLPYMQGFDDIPAKEIVSNGEKYIRHYIGGEAIVSMGKAVDYAKRGLDGIISVIPFNCMPGLTVAGFIPKFRKDNNNIPFVSIEYDGFQDSTREMRIDTFVAQIKERYENKKYSKSH
;
A
#
# COMPACT_ATOMS: atom_id res chain seq x y z
N MET A 1 2.23 -4.04 -15.36
CA MET A 1 1.51 -2.76 -15.34
C MET A 1 1.52 -2.18 -13.93
N HIS A 2 2.31 -1.14 -13.67
CA HIS A 2 2.70 -0.72 -12.30
C HIS A 2 1.66 0.10 -11.55
N THR A 3 0.63 0.56 -12.26
CA THR A 3 -0.24 1.69 -11.93
C THR A 3 -1.55 1.57 -12.73
N ARG A 4 -2.49 2.51 -12.60
CA ARG A 4 -3.70 2.63 -13.45
C ARG A 4 -3.36 2.51 -14.96
N PRO A 5 -4.17 1.82 -15.79
CA PRO A 5 -3.83 1.61 -17.20
C PRO A 5 -3.84 2.91 -17.98
N HIS A 6 -2.90 3.05 -18.92
CA HIS A 6 -2.94 4.10 -19.93
C HIS A 6 -4.03 3.79 -20.96
N GLU A 7 -5.27 3.96 -20.54
CA GLU A 7 -6.44 3.64 -21.35
C GLU A 7 -6.53 4.53 -22.60
N VAL A 8 -6.77 3.90 -23.75
CA VAL A 8 -7.06 4.62 -25.00
C VAL A 8 -8.38 5.39 -24.86
N ASN A 9 -9.37 4.74 -24.22
CA ASN A 9 -10.66 5.34 -23.91
C ASN A 9 -10.69 5.80 -22.45
N LYS A 10 -10.45 7.09 -22.22
CA LYS A 10 -10.45 7.71 -20.87
C LYS A 10 -11.73 7.38 -20.10
N GLY A 11 -11.59 6.91 -18.87
CA GLY A 11 -12.68 6.56 -17.95
C GLY A 11 -13.11 5.09 -17.97
N THR A 12 -12.60 4.25 -18.87
CA THR A 12 -12.98 2.82 -18.95
C THR A 12 -12.57 2.07 -17.68
N SER A 13 -11.33 2.30 -17.23
CA SER A 13 -10.82 1.71 -15.99
C SER A 13 -11.50 2.23 -14.73
N ASP A 14 -11.96 3.50 -14.72
CA ASP A 14 -12.80 4.03 -13.63
C ASP A 14 -14.14 3.31 -13.55
N GLN A 15 -14.81 3.11 -14.68
CA GLN A 15 -16.10 2.43 -14.71
C GLN A 15 -16.00 0.99 -14.19
N ILE A 16 -14.94 0.26 -14.59
CA ILE A 16 -14.67 -1.09 -14.07
C ILE A 16 -14.39 -1.02 -12.56
N TYR A 17 -13.53 -0.10 -12.12
CA TYR A 17 -13.22 0.09 -10.70
C TYR A 17 -14.48 0.34 -9.86
N GLU A 18 -15.29 1.32 -10.22
CA GLU A 18 -16.51 1.68 -9.49
C GLU A 18 -17.54 0.55 -9.47
N LYS A 19 -17.71 -0.16 -10.60
CA LYS A 19 -18.59 -1.33 -10.71
C LYS A 19 -18.20 -2.42 -9.71
N TYR A 20 -16.91 -2.77 -9.65
CA TYR A 20 -16.44 -3.84 -8.78
C TYR A 20 -16.28 -3.39 -7.32
N LEU A 21 -15.96 -2.13 -7.07
CA LEU A 21 -15.97 -1.53 -5.74
C LEU A 21 -17.38 -1.56 -5.14
N LYS A 22 -18.39 -1.11 -5.90
CA LYS A 22 -19.79 -1.18 -5.47
C LYS A 22 -20.20 -2.62 -5.15
N ARG A 23 -19.87 -3.57 -6.03
CA ARG A 23 -20.18 -5.00 -5.80
C ARG A 23 -19.51 -5.56 -4.53
N LEU A 24 -18.28 -5.14 -4.25
CA LEU A 24 -17.57 -5.52 -3.03
C LEU A 24 -18.23 -4.89 -1.79
N LEU A 25 -18.59 -3.61 -1.85
CA LEU A 25 -19.27 -2.90 -0.77
C LEU A 25 -20.66 -3.49 -0.49
N ASP A 26 -21.45 -3.77 -1.52
CA ASP A 26 -22.76 -4.42 -1.40
C ASP A 26 -22.63 -5.80 -0.74
N TYR A 27 -21.60 -6.56 -1.11
CA TYR A 27 -21.29 -7.85 -0.48
C TYR A 27 -20.87 -7.71 0.99
N LEU A 28 -20.14 -6.66 1.35
CA LEU A 28 -19.72 -6.42 2.73
C LEU A 28 -20.86 -5.82 3.59
N ALA A 29 -21.80 -5.10 2.97
CA ALA A 29 -22.91 -4.45 3.65
C ALA A 29 -24.12 -5.37 3.88
N ASP A 30 -24.24 -6.48 3.15
CA ASP A 30 -25.38 -7.38 3.27
C ASP A 30 -25.42 -8.04 4.68
N PRO A 31 -26.51 -7.87 5.46
CA PRO A 31 -26.64 -8.41 6.81
C PRO A 31 -26.56 -9.95 6.88
N LYS A 32 -26.91 -10.65 5.78
CA LYS A 32 -26.80 -12.11 5.68
C LYS A 32 -25.35 -12.54 5.48
N THR A 33 -24.52 -11.68 4.93
CA THR A 33 -23.08 -11.85 4.74
C THR A 33 -22.33 -11.15 5.87
N ASN A 34 -22.37 -11.80 7.04
CA ASN A 34 -21.35 -11.77 8.09
C ASN A 34 -21.17 -10.55 9.01
N LEU A 35 -21.75 -9.37 8.80
CA LEU A 35 -21.62 -8.28 9.80
C LEU A 35 -22.71 -8.30 10.89
N GLY A 36 -23.94 -8.75 10.58
CA GLY A 36 -25.04 -8.85 11.55
C GLY A 36 -24.86 -9.92 12.65
N LYS A 37 -23.90 -10.83 12.48
CA LYS A 37 -23.52 -11.86 13.48
C LYS A 37 -22.26 -11.50 14.29
N MET A 38 -21.66 -10.32 14.07
CA MET A 38 -20.42 -9.87 14.72
C MET A 38 -20.65 -9.29 16.13
N LYS A 39 -21.05 -10.12 17.10
CA LYS A 39 -21.18 -9.68 18.50
C LYS A 39 -20.10 -10.20 19.45
N THR A 40 -19.09 -10.94 19.00
CA THR A 40 -18.02 -11.40 19.91
C THR A 40 -16.69 -11.64 19.18
N TYR A 41 -15.59 -11.09 19.72
CA TYR A 41 -14.23 -11.26 19.21
C TYR A 41 -13.81 -12.74 19.02
N LEU A 42 -14.37 -13.66 19.81
CA LEU A 42 -14.16 -15.12 19.68
C LEU A 42 -14.86 -15.73 18.45
N THR A 43 -15.98 -15.17 18.03
CA THR A 43 -16.76 -15.62 16.87
C THR A 43 -16.12 -15.19 15.57
N ILE A 44 -15.39 -14.05 15.58
CA ILE A 44 -14.57 -13.58 14.45
C ILE A 44 -13.57 -14.66 14.05
N GLY A 45 -12.86 -15.25 15.03
CA GLY A 45 -11.95 -16.36 14.75
C GLY A 45 -12.66 -17.55 14.12
N LYS A 46 -13.76 -18.04 14.71
CA LYS A 46 -14.44 -19.26 14.26
C LYS A 46 -15.12 -19.14 12.90
N THR A 47 -15.88 -18.09 12.64
CA THR A 47 -16.62 -17.92 11.37
C THR A 47 -15.67 -17.57 10.22
N PHE A 48 -14.58 -16.86 10.51
CA PHE A 48 -13.53 -16.57 9.55
C PHE A 48 -12.71 -17.82 9.23
N PHE A 49 -12.34 -18.64 10.24
CA PHE A 49 -11.68 -19.93 10.05
C PHE A 49 -12.57 -20.97 9.34
N SER A 50 -13.88 -21.02 9.59
CA SER A 50 -14.76 -21.99 8.91
C SER A 50 -14.88 -21.72 7.40
N ASN A 51 -14.86 -20.45 7.01
CA ASN A 51 -14.82 -20.07 5.59
C ASN A 51 -13.43 -20.30 4.95
N LEU A 52 -12.38 -20.48 5.76
CA LEU A 52 -11.02 -20.73 5.28
C LEU A 52 -10.78 -22.19 4.84
N PHE A 53 -11.53 -23.15 5.42
CA PHE A 53 -11.40 -24.59 5.16
C PHE A 53 -12.37 -25.14 4.10
N ASN A 54 -13.39 -24.37 3.71
CA ASN A 54 -14.29 -24.79 2.65
C ASN A 54 -13.69 -24.38 1.29
N GLY A 55 -13.24 -25.36 0.50
CA GLY A 55 -12.62 -25.18 -0.83
C GLY A 55 -13.49 -24.58 -1.94
N LYS A 56 -14.51 -23.80 -1.61
CA LYS A 56 -15.24 -22.94 -2.56
C LYS A 56 -14.52 -21.58 -2.59
N LEU A 57 -14.26 -21.04 -3.78
CA LEU A 57 -13.75 -19.67 -3.91
C LEU A 57 -14.61 -18.75 -3.05
N SER A 58 -13.96 -17.97 -2.19
CA SER A 58 -14.70 -16.97 -1.43
C SER A 58 -15.38 -16.01 -2.42
N PRO A 59 -16.60 -15.51 -2.15
CA PRO A 59 -17.27 -14.57 -3.06
C PRO A 59 -16.41 -13.35 -3.41
N ILE A 60 -15.51 -12.96 -2.51
CA ILE A 60 -14.51 -11.91 -2.74
C ILE A 60 -13.51 -12.33 -3.84
N GLU A 61 -12.97 -13.54 -3.80
CA GLU A 61 -12.06 -14.04 -4.84
C GLU A 61 -12.74 -14.09 -6.21
N GLU A 62 -14.03 -14.44 -6.28
CA GLU A 62 -14.77 -14.42 -7.55
C GLU A 62 -14.96 -13.00 -8.09
N ILE A 63 -15.28 -12.04 -7.21
CA ILE A 63 -15.37 -10.62 -7.57
C ILE A 63 -14.02 -10.13 -8.11
N LEU A 64 -12.91 -10.46 -7.43
CA LEU A 64 -11.57 -10.09 -7.85
C LEU A 64 -11.17 -10.72 -9.19
N ARG A 65 -11.48 -11.99 -9.42
CA ARG A 65 -11.20 -12.68 -10.68
C ARG A 65 -11.95 -12.04 -11.85
N LYS A 66 -13.25 -11.75 -11.67
CA LYS A 66 -14.05 -11.07 -12.68
C LYS A 66 -13.56 -9.64 -12.95
N ALA A 67 -13.18 -8.90 -11.90
CA ALA A 67 -12.58 -7.58 -12.04
C ALA A 67 -11.29 -7.65 -12.86
N GLN A 68 -10.42 -8.60 -12.53
CA GLN A 68 -9.18 -8.86 -13.23
C GLN A 68 -9.39 -9.16 -14.72
N GLU A 69 -10.35 -10.02 -15.05
CA GLU A 69 -10.71 -10.36 -16.43
C GLU A 69 -11.14 -9.11 -17.21
N GLU A 70 -12.03 -8.27 -16.67
CA GLU A 70 -12.48 -7.04 -17.34
C GLU A 70 -11.35 -6.01 -17.47
N PHE A 71 -10.54 -5.82 -16.44
CA PHE A 71 -9.36 -4.93 -16.51
C PHE A 71 -8.35 -5.38 -17.57
N SER A 72 -8.21 -6.69 -17.78
CA SER A 72 -7.30 -7.24 -18.79
C SER A 72 -7.69 -6.83 -20.23
N GLN A 73 -8.97 -6.56 -20.48
CA GLN A 73 -9.52 -6.22 -21.80
C GLN A 73 -9.45 -4.71 -22.12
N VAL A 74 -9.10 -3.86 -21.15
CA VAL A 74 -8.96 -2.41 -21.38
C VAL A 74 -7.85 -2.14 -22.38
N LYS A 75 -8.17 -1.51 -23.52
CA LYS A 75 -7.22 -1.08 -24.55
C LYS A 75 -6.25 -0.03 -24.02
N ARG A 76 -4.95 -0.18 -24.30
CA ARG A 76 -3.88 0.61 -23.69
C ARG A 76 -2.93 1.21 -24.70
N THR A 77 -2.27 2.30 -24.30
CA THR A 77 -1.05 2.78 -24.96
C THR A 77 0.18 2.17 -24.28
N ASN A 78 1.25 1.94 -25.06
CA ASN A 78 2.52 1.39 -24.57
C ASN A 78 3.54 2.48 -24.20
N GLU A 79 3.06 3.66 -23.82
CA GLU A 79 3.92 4.77 -23.42
C GLU A 79 4.54 4.50 -22.05
N GLU A 80 5.87 4.49 -21.97
CA GLU A 80 6.57 4.46 -20.69
C GLU A 80 6.64 5.84 -20.06
N LYS A 81 6.19 5.97 -18.82
CA LYS A 81 6.24 7.21 -18.04
C LYS A 81 7.08 7.06 -16.78
N PRO A 82 7.59 8.17 -16.20
CA PRO A 82 8.26 8.13 -14.92
C PRO A 82 7.34 7.56 -13.84
N LYS A 83 7.87 6.67 -12.99
CA LYS A 83 7.11 5.97 -11.94
C LYS A 83 7.31 6.61 -10.58
N ILE A 84 6.21 6.96 -9.92
CA ILE A 84 6.17 7.60 -8.60
C ILE A 84 5.55 6.64 -7.60
N GLY A 85 6.25 6.31 -6.53
CA GLY A 85 5.71 5.52 -5.43
C GLY A 85 4.99 6.38 -4.40
N ILE A 86 3.79 5.99 -3.97
CA ILE A 86 3.08 6.65 -2.88
C ILE A 86 3.19 5.83 -1.59
N VAL A 87 3.71 6.47 -0.55
CA VAL A 87 3.76 6.00 0.84
C VAL A 87 3.04 7.00 1.76
N GLY A 88 3.01 6.74 3.06
CA GLY A 88 2.40 7.64 4.04
C GLY A 88 1.23 7.00 4.79
N GLU A 89 0.31 7.84 5.26
CA GLU A 89 -0.79 7.39 6.10
C GLU A 89 -1.81 6.56 5.28
N PHE A 90 -2.27 5.45 5.85
CA PHE A 90 -3.14 4.48 5.18
C PHE A 90 -4.44 5.09 4.65
N TYR A 91 -5.15 5.87 5.46
CA TYR A 91 -6.43 6.46 5.09
C TYR A 91 -6.25 7.57 4.04
N VAL A 92 -5.33 8.51 4.26
CA VAL A 92 -5.07 9.62 3.33
C VAL A 92 -4.64 9.10 1.96
N ARG A 93 -3.84 8.02 1.91
CA ARG A 93 -3.45 7.38 0.64
C ARG A 93 -4.65 6.84 -0.15
N LEU A 94 -5.60 6.20 0.54
CA LEU A 94 -6.69 5.46 -0.10
C LEU A 94 -7.93 6.33 -0.37
N HIS A 95 -8.14 7.38 0.42
CA HIS A 95 -9.31 8.25 0.30
C HIS A 95 -9.02 9.44 -0.63
N GLU A 96 -9.47 9.34 -1.89
CA GLU A 96 -9.22 10.37 -2.93
C GLU A 96 -9.60 11.80 -2.50
N PRO A 97 -10.73 12.07 -1.81
CA PRO A 97 -11.03 13.42 -1.34
C PRO A 97 -10.04 13.94 -0.29
N ALA A 98 -9.54 13.06 0.59
CA ALA A 98 -8.62 13.46 1.67
C ALA A 98 -7.25 13.90 1.13
N ASN A 99 -6.77 13.22 0.09
CA ASN A 99 -5.53 13.60 -0.61
C ASN A 99 -5.75 14.53 -1.81
N GLN A 100 -6.97 15.05 -1.98
CA GLN A 100 -7.37 15.93 -3.06
C GLN A 100 -6.96 15.41 -4.45
N LYS A 101 -7.19 14.10 -4.66
CA LYS A 101 -6.96 13.38 -5.92
C LYS A 101 -5.50 13.45 -6.38
N ILE A 102 -4.54 13.31 -5.46
CA ILE A 102 -3.10 13.40 -5.77
C ILE A 102 -2.67 12.45 -6.89
N ILE A 103 -3.19 11.23 -6.89
CA ILE A 103 -2.90 10.23 -7.93
C ILE A 103 -3.24 10.80 -9.31
N ARG A 104 -4.46 11.33 -9.46
CA ARG A 104 -4.93 11.94 -10.72
C ARG A 104 -4.14 13.16 -11.11
N LYS A 105 -3.72 13.98 -10.14
CA LYS A 105 -2.87 15.15 -10.38
C LYS A 105 -1.51 14.75 -10.94
N LEU A 106 -0.87 13.73 -10.37
CA LEU A 106 0.41 13.19 -10.85
C LEU A 106 0.27 12.55 -12.25
N GLU A 107 -0.78 11.75 -12.46
CA GLU A 107 -1.08 11.14 -13.76
C GLU A 107 -1.31 12.19 -14.86
N LYS A 108 -2.07 13.26 -14.56
CA LYS A 108 -2.29 14.38 -15.49
C LYS A 108 -0.98 15.09 -15.87
N LYS A 109 0.03 15.06 -14.99
CA LYS A 109 1.35 15.64 -15.25
C LYS A 109 2.29 14.67 -15.99
N GLY A 110 1.81 13.48 -16.35
CA GLY A 110 2.52 12.51 -17.18
C GLY A 110 3.35 11.49 -16.38
N ALA A 111 3.01 11.24 -15.12
CA ALA A 111 3.65 10.21 -14.30
C ALA A 111 2.74 8.99 -14.09
N GLU A 112 3.37 7.83 -13.89
CA GLU A 112 2.72 6.60 -13.45
C GLU A 112 2.79 6.52 -11.92
N VAL A 113 1.66 6.30 -11.23
CA VAL A 113 1.62 6.22 -9.76
C VAL A 113 1.50 4.79 -9.22
N TRP A 114 2.51 4.32 -8.49
CA TRP A 114 2.48 3.04 -7.75
C TRP A 114 2.03 3.29 -6.31
N LEU A 115 0.80 2.88 -6.01
CA LEU A 115 0.23 3.00 -4.66
C LEU A 115 0.60 1.79 -3.80
N ALA A 116 1.04 2.04 -2.56
CA ALA A 116 1.22 0.97 -1.59
C ALA A 116 -0.15 0.38 -1.20
N PRO A 117 -0.33 -0.95 -1.26
CA PRO A 117 -1.64 -1.56 -1.13
C PRO A 117 -2.16 -1.47 0.31
N ALA A 118 -3.48 -1.42 0.49
CA ALA A 118 -4.12 -1.43 1.81
C ALA A 118 -3.69 -2.61 2.70
N THR A 119 -3.43 -3.76 2.06
CA THR A 119 -3.00 -5.00 2.73
C THR A 119 -1.59 -4.89 3.32
N GLU A 120 -0.72 -4.03 2.78
CA GLU A 120 0.63 -3.76 3.29
C GLU A 120 0.55 -3.42 4.78
N TYR A 121 -0.19 -2.35 5.10
CA TYR A 121 -0.29 -1.83 6.46
C TYR A 121 -0.90 -2.85 7.42
N LEU A 122 -1.92 -3.59 6.98
CA LEU A 122 -2.56 -4.62 7.80
C LEU A 122 -1.59 -5.75 8.13
N VAL A 123 -0.96 -6.35 7.12
CA VAL A 123 -0.04 -7.48 7.31
C VAL A 123 1.21 -7.04 8.09
N TYR A 124 1.71 -5.83 7.85
CA TYR A 124 2.76 -5.19 8.65
C TYR A 124 2.35 -5.05 10.12
N SER A 125 1.16 -4.53 10.42
CA SER A 125 0.70 -4.30 11.79
C SER A 125 0.61 -5.61 12.59
N TYR A 126 0.11 -6.68 11.96
CA TYR A 126 0.10 -8.01 12.57
C TYR A 126 1.52 -8.58 12.76
N HIS A 127 2.40 -8.37 11.79
CA HIS A 127 3.80 -8.77 11.90
C HIS A 127 4.47 -8.07 13.10
N LEU A 128 4.42 -6.75 13.15
CA LEU A 128 5.04 -5.95 14.20
C LEU A 128 4.45 -6.30 15.57
N GLY A 129 3.12 -6.45 15.66
CA GLY A 129 2.46 -6.91 16.88
C GLY A 129 2.97 -8.27 17.38
N SER A 130 3.26 -9.20 16.46
CA SER A 130 3.86 -10.51 16.79
C SER A 130 5.31 -10.39 17.26
N VAL A 131 6.09 -9.47 16.68
CA VAL A 131 7.48 -9.20 17.08
C VAL A 131 7.53 -8.60 18.48
N LEU A 132 6.74 -7.56 18.73
CA LEU A 132 6.66 -6.89 20.04
C LEU A 132 6.18 -7.85 21.14
N ALA A 133 5.22 -8.73 20.86
CA ALA A 133 4.80 -9.75 21.83
C ALA A 133 5.90 -10.78 22.10
N LYS A 134 6.69 -11.15 21.09
CA LYS A 134 7.85 -12.03 21.28
C LYS A 134 8.90 -11.38 22.17
N GLU A 135 9.17 -10.09 21.98
CA GLU A 135 10.10 -9.31 22.80
C GLU A 135 9.61 -9.19 24.24
N LYS A 136 8.33 -8.87 24.43
CA LYS A 136 7.66 -8.86 25.75
C LYS A 136 7.81 -10.20 26.47
N PHE A 137 7.55 -11.32 25.78
CA PHE A 137 7.75 -12.65 26.35
C PHE A 137 9.21 -12.92 26.71
N ARG A 138 10.17 -12.52 25.86
CA ARG A 138 11.61 -12.69 26.15
C ARG A 138 12.05 -11.95 27.41
N LEU A 139 11.48 -10.77 27.66
CA LEU A 139 11.77 -9.95 28.83
C LEU A 139 11.13 -10.53 30.11
N ASN A 140 9.83 -10.84 30.06
CA ASN A 140 9.08 -11.23 31.26
C ASN A 140 9.11 -12.73 31.56
N ARG A 141 9.29 -13.58 30.54
CA ARG A 141 9.20 -15.05 30.57
C ARG A 141 7.93 -15.62 31.21
N LYS A 142 6.85 -14.85 31.24
CA LYS A 142 5.54 -15.26 31.78
C LYS A 142 4.78 -16.15 30.78
N LYS A 143 4.01 -17.12 31.30
CA LYS A 143 3.15 -18.01 30.48
C LYS A 143 2.07 -17.24 29.70
N GLU A 144 1.58 -16.13 30.26
CA GLU A 144 0.58 -15.26 29.63
C GLU A 144 1.15 -14.57 28.38
N ASP A 145 2.36 -14.01 28.49
CA ASP A 145 3.03 -13.37 27.35
C ASP A 145 3.40 -14.38 26.26
N LEU A 146 3.72 -15.63 26.64
CA LEU A 146 3.92 -16.72 25.68
C LEU A 146 2.64 -17.00 24.88
N ARG A 147 1.49 -17.11 25.57
CA ARG A 147 0.18 -17.29 24.93
C ARG A 147 -0.16 -16.12 24.01
N GLU A 148 0.05 -14.89 24.46
CA GLU A 148 -0.15 -13.68 23.64
C GLU A 148 0.69 -13.73 22.36
N TRP A 149 1.99 -14.02 22.49
CA TRP A 149 2.89 -14.13 21.34
C TRP A 149 2.44 -15.22 20.36
N PHE A 150 2.11 -16.42 20.84
CA PHE A 150 1.61 -17.51 19.99
C PHE A 150 0.33 -17.12 19.24
N LEU A 151 -0.63 -16.49 19.92
CA LEU A 151 -1.87 -16.03 19.29
C LEU A 151 -1.60 -14.99 18.19
N LYS A 152 -0.75 -13.99 18.45
CA LYS A 152 -0.38 -12.98 17.44
C LYS A 152 0.40 -13.58 16.27
N LEU A 153 1.26 -14.58 16.53
CA LEU A 153 1.98 -15.31 15.49
C LEU A 153 1.02 -16.07 14.58
N ILE A 154 0.04 -16.78 15.15
CA ILE A 154 -1.00 -17.48 14.38
C ILE A 154 -1.80 -16.49 13.56
N LEU A 155 -2.24 -15.38 14.16
CA LEU A 155 -3.02 -14.36 13.48
C LEU A 155 -2.24 -13.76 12.30
N TYR A 156 -0.97 -13.43 12.49
CA TYR A 156 -0.09 -12.97 11.41
C TYR A 156 0.02 -13.99 10.26
N ARG A 157 0.17 -15.28 10.58
CA ARG A 157 0.22 -16.36 9.56
C ARG A 157 -1.08 -16.47 8.77
N VAL A 158 -2.22 -16.35 9.45
CA VAL A 158 -3.54 -16.34 8.80
C VAL A 158 -3.66 -15.15 7.85
N MET A 159 -3.30 -13.96 8.30
CA MET A 159 -3.40 -12.73 7.50
C MET A 159 -2.55 -12.77 6.23
N ILE A 160 -1.32 -13.29 6.29
CA ILE A 160 -0.51 -13.56 5.09
C ILE A 160 -1.20 -14.56 4.16
N GLY A 161 -1.77 -15.63 4.72
CA GLY A 161 -2.49 -16.63 3.92
C GLY A 161 -3.65 -16.02 3.13
N TYR A 162 -4.40 -15.10 3.74
CA TYR A 162 -5.46 -14.35 3.06
C TYR A 162 -4.92 -13.40 2.00
N GLU A 163 -3.91 -12.61 2.33
CA GLU A 163 -3.31 -11.66 1.39
C GLU A 163 -2.77 -12.38 0.13
N HIS A 164 -2.06 -13.50 0.31
CA HIS A 164 -1.63 -14.36 -0.80
C HIS A 164 -2.80 -14.94 -1.62
N LYS A 165 -3.90 -15.36 -0.98
CA LYS A 165 -5.09 -15.88 -1.69
C LYS A 165 -5.75 -14.79 -2.52
N LEU A 166 -5.95 -13.60 -1.95
CA LEU A 166 -6.53 -12.45 -2.63
C LEU A 166 -5.64 -12.01 -3.80
N PHE A 167 -4.32 -11.93 -3.60
CA PHE A 167 -3.38 -11.59 -4.67
C PHE A 167 -3.41 -12.62 -5.81
N LYS A 168 -3.42 -13.92 -5.49
CA LYS A 168 -3.57 -14.99 -6.48
C LYS A 168 -4.84 -14.86 -7.32
N ALA A 169 -5.95 -14.42 -6.74
CA ALA A 169 -7.19 -14.19 -7.47
C ALA A 169 -7.11 -13.03 -8.49
N THR A 170 -6.06 -12.20 -8.41
CA THR A 170 -5.79 -11.09 -9.34
C THR A 170 -4.74 -11.41 -10.41
N LEU A 171 -4.19 -12.63 -10.40
CA LEU A 171 -3.28 -13.10 -11.45
C LEU A 171 -4.09 -13.62 -12.66
N PRO A 172 -3.56 -13.48 -13.90
CA PRO A 172 -2.21 -13.03 -14.26
C PRO A 172 -2.06 -11.50 -14.39
N TYR A 173 -3.15 -10.73 -14.32
CA TYR A 173 -3.11 -9.28 -14.56
C TYR A 173 -2.16 -8.53 -13.61
N MET A 174 -2.15 -8.89 -12.32
CA MET A 174 -1.28 -8.30 -11.31
C MET A 174 0.11 -8.98 -11.22
N GLN A 175 0.54 -9.72 -12.24
CA GLN A 175 1.87 -10.34 -12.22
C GLN A 175 2.99 -9.29 -12.18
N GLY A 176 3.93 -9.45 -11.24
CA GLY A 176 5.02 -8.49 -10.97
C GLY A 176 4.64 -7.33 -10.04
N PHE A 177 3.42 -7.36 -9.49
CA PHE A 177 2.90 -6.40 -8.50
C PHE A 177 2.80 -6.99 -7.10
N ASP A 178 3.48 -8.11 -6.86
CA ASP A 178 3.63 -8.68 -5.54
C ASP A 178 4.34 -7.69 -4.61
N ASP A 179 3.80 -7.57 -3.40
CA ASP A 179 4.42 -6.76 -2.35
C ASP A 179 5.53 -7.55 -1.66
N ILE A 180 6.50 -6.83 -1.08
CA ILE A 180 7.52 -7.46 -0.25
C ILE A 180 6.90 -7.95 1.07
N PRO A 181 7.41 -9.05 1.66
CA PRO A 181 6.90 -9.53 2.93
C PRO A 181 7.00 -8.48 4.04
N ALA A 182 6.03 -8.42 4.94
CA ALA A 182 6.03 -7.48 6.07
C ALA A 182 7.33 -7.49 6.91
N LYS A 183 7.98 -8.64 7.03
CA LYS A 183 9.29 -8.76 7.69
C LYS A 183 10.37 -7.96 6.96
N GLU A 184 10.38 -8.00 5.63
CA GLU A 184 11.31 -7.22 4.82
C GLU A 184 10.97 -5.73 4.87
N ILE A 185 9.68 -5.35 4.89
CA ILE A 185 9.25 -3.96 5.09
C ILE A 185 9.85 -3.42 6.39
N VAL A 186 9.68 -4.12 7.51
CA VAL A 186 10.25 -3.73 8.81
C VAL A 186 11.78 -3.63 8.73
N SER A 187 12.45 -4.65 8.19
CA SER A 187 13.91 -4.67 8.08
C SER A 187 14.45 -3.52 7.21
N ASN A 188 13.77 -3.18 6.12
CA ASN A 188 14.11 -2.05 5.28
C ASN A 188 13.91 -0.72 6.04
N GLY A 189 12.81 -0.59 6.80
CA GLY A 189 12.49 0.59 7.59
C GLY A 189 13.45 0.82 8.76
N GLU A 190 13.96 -0.26 9.37
CA GLU A 190 14.92 -0.22 10.49
C GLU A 190 16.25 0.47 10.16
N LYS A 191 16.56 0.68 8.87
CA LYS A 191 17.70 1.50 8.43
C LYS A 191 17.57 2.98 8.82
N TYR A 192 16.36 3.44 9.07
CA TYR A 192 16.05 4.83 9.38
C TYR A 192 15.30 4.96 10.71
N ILE A 193 14.31 4.09 10.96
CA ILE A 193 13.37 4.20 12.07
C ILE A 193 13.32 2.87 12.79
N ARG A 194 13.56 2.86 14.10
CA ARG A 194 13.49 1.65 14.90
C ARG A 194 12.04 1.15 15.01
N HIS A 195 11.85 -0.16 14.97
CA HIS A 195 10.54 -0.81 14.97
C HIS A 195 9.67 -0.51 16.19
N TYR A 196 10.27 -0.18 17.34
CA TYR A 196 9.54 0.23 18.54
C TYR A 196 8.85 1.60 18.41
N ILE A 197 9.26 2.46 17.47
CA ILE A 197 8.54 3.70 17.16
C ILE A 197 7.16 3.36 16.56
N GLY A 198 7.07 2.24 15.83
CA GLY A 198 5.83 1.72 15.30
C GLY A 198 5.12 2.68 14.34
N GLY A 199 3.79 2.55 14.30
CA GLY A 199 2.92 3.35 13.44
C GLY A 199 3.23 3.22 11.95
N GLU A 200 2.84 4.23 11.19
CA GLU A 200 3.00 4.30 9.73
C GLU A 200 4.43 4.67 9.31
N ALA A 201 5.27 5.14 10.24
CA ALA A 201 6.57 5.70 9.91
C ALA A 201 7.54 4.63 9.39
N ILE A 202 7.71 3.53 10.13
CA ILE A 202 8.62 2.45 9.73
C ILE A 202 8.14 1.73 8.46
N VAL A 203 6.83 1.50 8.31
CA VAL A 203 6.27 0.90 7.08
C VAL A 203 6.45 1.83 5.88
N SER A 204 6.23 3.13 6.03
CA SER A 204 6.47 4.11 4.97
C SER A 204 7.94 4.15 4.53
N MET A 205 8.88 4.14 5.48
CA MET A 205 10.31 4.09 5.16
C MET A 205 10.71 2.76 4.53
N GLY A 206 10.19 1.65 5.05
CA GLY A 206 10.44 0.31 4.52
C GLY A 206 9.96 0.15 3.08
N LYS A 207 8.77 0.68 2.79
CA LYS A 207 8.20 0.69 1.45
C LYS A 207 8.90 1.67 0.51
N ALA A 208 9.36 2.82 1.03
CA ALA A 208 10.19 3.73 0.25
C ALA A 208 11.48 3.06 -0.23
N VAL A 209 12.13 2.25 0.63
CA VAL A 209 13.30 1.45 0.23
C VAL A 209 12.95 0.41 -0.85
N ASP A 210 11.81 -0.26 -0.73
CA ASP A 210 11.31 -1.19 -1.76
C ASP A 210 11.12 -0.47 -3.11
N TYR A 211 10.48 0.70 -3.11
CA TYR A 211 10.32 1.50 -4.32
C TYR A 211 11.64 1.95 -4.94
N ALA A 212 12.61 2.37 -4.11
CA ALA A 212 13.94 2.69 -4.59
C ALA A 212 14.63 1.47 -5.23
N LYS A 213 14.56 0.29 -4.60
CA LYS A 213 15.10 -0.98 -5.12
C LYS A 213 14.42 -1.40 -6.43
N ARG A 214 13.11 -1.18 -6.57
CA ARG A 214 12.34 -1.43 -7.80
C ARG A 214 12.62 -0.42 -8.91
N GLY A 215 13.50 0.56 -8.66
CA GLY A 215 13.97 1.49 -9.68
C GLY A 215 12.99 2.62 -10.01
N LEU A 216 12.05 2.94 -9.11
CA LEU A 216 11.13 4.07 -9.29
C LEU A 216 11.91 5.40 -9.43
N ASP A 217 11.24 6.39 -10.02
CA ASP A 217 11.83 7.68 -10.34
C ASP A 217 11.59 8.74 -9.26
N GLY A 218 10.59 8.53 -8.40
CA GLY A 218 10.38 9.35 -7.22
C GLY A 218 9.45 8.71 -6.22
N ILE A 219 9.40 9.28 -5.01
CA ILE A 219 8.54 8.83 -3.93
C ILE A 219 7.82 10.05 -3.35
N ILE A 220 6.53 9.91 -3.04
CA ILE A 220 5.74 10.92 -2.37
C ILE A 220 5.10 10.30 -1.13
N SER A 221 5.32 10.92 0.02
CA SER A 221 4.63 10.58 1.27
C SER A 221 3.41 11.48 1.40
N VAL A 222 2.21 10.91 1.53
CA VAL A 222 0.98 11.67 1.76
C VAL A 222 0.49 11.43 3.18
N ILE A 223 0.32 12.51 3.93
CA ILE A 223 0.04 12.44 5.37
C ILE A 223 -1.00 13.50 5.76
N PRO A 224 -1.79 13.27 6.83
CA PRO A 224 -2.60 14.34 7.39
C PRO A 224 -1.69 15.37 8.06
N PHE A 225 -2.18 16.61 8.14
CA PHE A 225 -1.49 17.70 8.81
C PHE A 225 -1.15 17.34 10.26
N ASN A 226 0.05 17.70 10.72
CA ASN A 226 0.57 17.39 12.06
C ASN A 226 0.62 15.89 12.43
N CYS A 227 0.63 14.99 11.44
CA CYS A 227 0.81 13.56 11.70
C CYS A 227 2.22 13.26 12.21
N MET A 228 2.39 12.95 13.49
CA MET A 228 3.71 12.66 14.10
C MET A 228 4.50 11.54 13.35
N PRO A 229 3.90 10.39 12.99
CA PRO A 229 4.58 9.40 12.14
C PRO A 229 5.00 9.98 10.78
N GLY A 230 4.14 10.78 10.16
CA GLY A 230 4.42 11.44 8.89
C GLY A 230 5.57 12.46 8.95
N LEU A 231 5.60 13.28 10.01
CA LEU A 231 6.69 14.21 10.28
C LEU A 231 8.00 13.49 10.56
N THR A 232 7.93 12.32 11.21
CA THR A 232 9.11 11.46 11.41
C THR A 232 9.68 11.02 10.06
N VAL A 233 8.84 10.53 9.14
CA VAL A 233 9.25 10.18 7.76
C VAL A 233 9.89 11.39 7.07
N ALA A 234 9.24 12.57 7.14
CA ALA A 234 9.75 13.80 6.55
C ALA A 234 11.15 14.17 7.07
N GLY A 235 11.42 13.98 8.37
CA GLY A 235 12.74 14.19 8.97
C GLY A 235 13.83 13.26 8.42
N PHE A 236 13.48 12.05 7.98
CA PHE A 236 14.43 11.09 7.39
C PHE A 236 14.60 11.21 5.87
N ILE A 237 13.74 11.98 5.18
CA ILE A 237 13.83 12.17 3.73
C ILE A 237 15.23 12.57 3.26
N PRO A 238 15.91 13.58 3.85
CA PRO A 238 17.24 13.98 3.37
C PRO A 238 18.27 12.85 3.43
N LYS A 239 18.29 12.08 4.52
CA LYS A 239 19.16 10.91 4.66
C LYS A 239 18.79 9.82 3.65
N PHE A 240 17.50 9.51 3.51
CA PHE A 240 17.03 8.55 2.52
C PHE A 240 17.47 8.91 1.11
N ARG A 241 17.33 10.17 0.71
CA ARG A 241 17.75 10.64 -0.63
C ARG A 241 19.23 10.39 -0.84
N LYS A 242 20.08 10.76 0.14
CA LYS A 242 21.53 10.51 0.09
C LYS A 242 21.87 9.03 -0.06
N ASP A 243 21.17 8.18 0.70
CA ASP A 243 21.41 6.73 0.71
C ASP A 243 20.90 6.02 -0.58
N ASN A 244 20.06 6.68 -1.41
CA ASN A 244 19.39 6.07 -2.57
C ASN A 244 19.57 6.90 -3.86
N ASN A 245 20.82 7.26 -4.18
CA ASN A 245 21.21 7.95 -5.42
C ASN A 245 20.41 9.24 -5.68
N ASN A 246 20.13 10.00 -4.63
CA ASN A 246 19.36 11.25 -4.65
C ASN A 246 18.00 11.13 -5.34
N ILE A 247 17.34 9.97 -5.25
CA ILE A 247 15.95 9.82 -5.72
C ILE A 247 15.07 10.94 -5.12
N PRO A 248 14.28 11.67 -5.93
CA PRO A 248 13.31 12.63 -5.43
C PRO A 248 12.36 11.99 -4.42
N PHE A 249 12.30 12.53 -3.21
CA PHE A 249 11.36 12.12 -2.17
C PHE A 249 10.82 13.37 -1.47
N VAL A 250 9.51 13.57 -1.50
CA VAL A 250 8.82 14.68 -0.83
C VAL A 250 7.71 14.18 0.08
N SER A 251 7.42 14.94 1.15
CA SER A 251 6.24 14.74 1.99
C SER A 251 5.24 15.85 1.72
N ILE A 252 3.98 15.47 1.51
CA ILE A 252 2.86 16.37 1.25
C ILE A 252 1.81 16.16 2.35
N GLU A 253 1.51 17.25 3.03
CA GLU A 253 0.52 17.31 4.11
C GLU A 253 -0.84 17.76 3.60
N TYR A 254 -1.90 17.18 4.16
CA TYR A 254 -3.29 17.52 3.86
C TYR A 254 -4.03 17.91 5.13
N ASP A 255 -4.58 19.12 5.14
CA ASP A 255 -5.37 19.72 6.23
C ASP A 255 -6.84 19.94 5.85
N GLY A 256 -7.22 19.60 4.61
CA GLY A 256 -8.56 19.84 4.05
C GLY A 256 -8.68 21.14 3.26
N PHE A 257 -7.72 22.06 3.36
CA PHE A 257 -7.70 23.31 2.61
C PHE A 257 -6.98 23.17 1.26
N GLN A 258 -7.36 24.00 0.29
CA GLN A 258 -6.61 24.14 -0.95
C GLN A 258 -5.44 25.10 -0.70
N ASP A 259 -4.22 24.65 -1.03
CA ASP A 259 -2.99 25.41 -0.80
C ASP A 259 -2.16 25.42 -2.10
N SER A 260 -1.92 26.62 -2.62
CA SER A 260 -1.11 26.83 -3.84
C SER A 260 0.36 26.45 -3.62
N THR A 261 0.87 26.58 -2.40
CA THR A 261 2.24 26.21 -2.04
C THR A 261 2.44 24.70 -2.19
N ARG A 262 1.47 23.91 -1.74
CA ARG A 262 1.45 22.46 -1.93
C ARG A 262 1.46 22.06 -3.40
N GLU A 263 0.65 22.73 -4.24
CA GLU A 263 0.65 22.46 -5.68
C GLU A 263 2.01 22.78 -6.33
N MET A 264 2.64 23.90 -5.96
CA MET A 264 3.98 24.26 -6.43
C MET A 264 5.06 23.23 -6.02
N ARG A 265 4.96 22.67 -4.80
CA ARG A 265 5.85 21.59 -4.35
C ARG A 265 5.67 20.33 -5.19
N ILE A 266 4.42 19.96 -5.51
CA ILE A 266 4.11 18.82 -6.39
C ILE A 266 4.69 19.06 -7.80
N ASP A 267 4.55 20.28 -8.33
CA ASP A 267 5.10 20.64 -9.64
C ASP A 267 6.62 20.52 -9.70
N THR A 268 7.29 21.07 -8.69
CA THR A 268 8.75 20.99 -8.55
C THR A 268 9.20 19.54 -8.44
N PHE A 269 8.49 18.73 -7.67
CA PHE A 269 8.76 17.30 -7.52
C PHE A 269 8.63 16.55 -8.85
N VAL A 270 7.56 16.79 -9.61
CA VAL A 270 7.37 16.15 -10.92
C VAL A 270 8.46 16.57 -11.91
N ALA A 271 8.90 17.84 -11.89
CA ALA A 271 10.02 18.29 -12.72
C ALA A 271 11.31 17.50 -12.41
N GLN A 272 11.66 17.35 -11.13
CA GLN A 272 12.84 16.56 -10.71
C GLN A 272 12.76 15.09 -11.14
N ILE A 273 11.56 14.52 -11.09
CA ILE A 273 11.33 13.13 -11.51
C ILE A 273 11.51 12.97 -13.01
N LYS A 274 10.99 13.89 -13.82
CA LYS A 274 11.13 13.85 -15.28
C LYS A 274 12.59 13.93 -15.70
N GLU A 275 13.35 14.86 -15.10
CA GLU A 275 14.78 15.00 -15.33
C GLU A 275 15.54 13.70 -14.98
N ARG A 276 15.25 13.11 -13.81
CA ARG A 276 15.86 11.83 -13.42
C ARG A 276 15.52 10.70 -14.39
N TYR A 277 14.26 10.64 -14.83
CA TYR A 277 13.79 9.62 -15.76
C TYR A 277 14.45 9.73 -17.14
N GLU A 278 14.58 10.95 -17.66
CA GLU A 278 15.30 11.25 -18.90
C GLU A 278 16.77 10.82 -18.78
N ASN A 279 17.46 11.21 -17.70
CA ASN A 279 18.84 10.81 -17.44
C ASN A 279 19.01 9.29 -17.40
N LYS A 280 18.10 8.55 -16.75
CA LYS A 280 18.10 7.08 -16.75
C LYS A 280 17.91 6.49 -18.15
N LYS A 281 17.08 7.10 -19.00
CA LYS A 281 16.88 6.67 -20.39
C LYS A 281 18.14 6.89 -21.23
N TYR A 282 18.78 8.04 -21.10
CA TYR A 282 20.06 8.33 -21.77
C TYR A 282 21.16 7.34 -21.36
N SER A 283 21.30 7.02 -20.07
CA SER A 283 22.32 6.06 -19.61
C SER A 283 22.05 4.59 -20.00
N LYS A 284 20.85 4.25 -20.47
CA LYS A 284 20.51 2.90 -20.94
C LYS A 284 20.68 2.72 -22.45
N SER A 285 20.70 3.82 -23.20
CA SER A 285 20.85 3.80 -24.67
C SER A 285 22.30 3.81 -25.14
N HIS A 286 23.26 3.96 -24.20
CA HIS A 286 24.71 3.94 -24.40
C HIS A 286 25.30 2.84 -23.51
#